data_AF-A0A925PWW9-F1
#
_entry.id   AF-A0A925PWW9-F1
#
_cell.length_a   1.000
_cell.length_b   1.000
_cell.length_c   1.000
_cell.angle_alpha   90.00
_cell.angle_beta   90.00
_cell.angle_gamma   90.00
#
_symmetry.space_group_name_H-M   'P 1'
#
loop_
_entity.id
_entity.type
_entity.pdbx_description
1 polymer ?
#
loop_
_entity_poly.entity_id
_entity_poly.type
_entity_poly.pdbx_seq_one_letter_code
_entity_poly.pdbx_strand_id
1 'polypeptide(L)'
;MPTDRKALNRAFWDLGLRFQWDEAVWATLTGMPDLRSQLAFYLERHQPHLLAVYDVDFLKGIIEARLAAPVDARIGLEAPRSY
;
A
#
# COMPACT_ATOMS: atom_id res chain seq x y z
N MET A 1 9.77 7.25 9.10
CA MET A 1 10.62 6.17 8.56
C MET A 1 10.32 6.04 7.09
N PRO A 2 11.31 6.13 6.18
CA PRO A 2 11.05 5.89 4.77
C PRO A 2 10.57 4.44 4.63
N THR A 3 9.36 4.26 4.12
CA THR A 3 8.74 2.95 4.01
C THR A 3 9.45 2.14 2.93
N ASP A 4 10.07 1.01 3.29
CA ASP A 4 10.71 0.13 2.33
C ASP A 4 9.74 -0.28 1.20
N ARG A 5 10.23 -0.26 -0.06
CA ARG A 5 9.50 -0.76 -1.24
C ARG A 5 8.87 -2.14 -1.00
N LYS A 6 9.58 -3.03 -0.29
CA LYS A 6 9.08 -4.37 0.05
C LYS A 6 7.89 -4.32 1.01
N ALA A 7 7.90 -3.42 1.99
CA ALA A 7 6.80 -3.25 2.93
C ALA A 7 5.56 -2.66 2.23
N LEU A 8 5.76 -1.69 1.34
CA LEU A 8 4.69 -1.13 0.49
C LEU A 8 4.08 -2.20 -0.43
N ASN A 9 4.92 -2.93 -1.18
CA ASN A 9 4.45 -4.02 -2.03
C ASN A 9 3.64 -5.04 -1.23
N ARG A 10 4.10 -5.41 -0.03
CA ARG A 10 3.36 -6.32 0.84
C ARG A 10 2.02 -5.73 1.30
N ALA A 11 1.96 -4.45 1.66
CA ALA A 11 0.71 -3.78 2.01
C ALA A 11 -0.28 -3.77 0.83
N PHE A 12 0.21 -3.54 -0.41
CA PHE A 12 -0.63 -3.62 -1.60
C PHE A 12 -1.25 -5.01 -1.78
N TRP A 13 -0.42 -6.05 -1.76
CA TRP A 13 -0.89 -7.44 -1.85
C TRP A 13 -1.90 -7.79 -0.77
N ASP A 14 -1.69 -7.32 0.45
CA ASP A 14 -2.57 -7.57 1.58
C ASP A 14 -3.93 -6.90 1.43
N LEU A 15 -3.95 -5.69 0.86
CA LEU A 15 -5.16 -4.94 0.49
C LEU A 15 -5.83 -5.48 -0.79
N GLY A 16 -5.25 -6.50 -1.44
CA GLY A 16 -5.74 -7.02 -2.72
C GLY A 16 -5.43 -6.11 -3.91
N LEU A 17 -4.62 -5.07 -3.71
CA LEU A 17 -4.13 -4.19 -4.75
C LEU A 17 -2.98 -4.91 -5.49
N ARG A 18 -3.15 -5.20 -6.77
CA ARG A 18 -2.10 -5.81 -7.61
C ARG A 18 -1.05 -4.79 -8.06
N PHE A 19 -0.58 -3.98 -7.12
CA PHE A 19 0.49 -3.02 -7.36
C PHE A 19 1.82 -3.67 -7.05
N GLN A 20 2.75 -3.58 -7.99
CA GLN A 20 4.12 -4.03 -7.81
C GLN A 20 5.04 -2.90 -8.24
N TRP A 21 5.63 -2.23 -7.26
CA TRP A 21 6.66 -1.25 -7.52
C TRP A 21 7.97 -1.99 -7.70
N ASP A 22 8.44 -2.01 -8.95
CA ASP A 22 9.74 -2.54 -9.31
C ASP A 22 10.84 -1.50 -9.07
N GLU A 23 12.11 -1.89 -9.20
CA GLU A 23 13.24 -1.04 -8.84
C GLU A 23 13.34 0.22 -9.72
N ALA A 24 13.02 0.07 -11.02
CA ALA A 24 12.95 1.19 -11.96
C ALA A 24 11.84 2.19 -11.60
N VAL A 25 10.67 1.68 -11.19
CA VAL A 25 9.56 2.51 -10.74
C VAL A 25 9.94 3.20 -9.44
N TRP A 26 10.48 2.46 -8.47
CA TRP A 26 10.93 2.99 -7.19
C TRP A 26 11.97 4.10 -7.32
N ALA A 27 12.92 3.97 -8.24
CA ALA A 27 13.91 5.01 -8.54
C ALA A 27 13.29 6.30 -9.08
N THR A 28 12.13 6.22 -9.74
CA THR A 28 11.36 7.40 -10.18
C THR A 28 10.53 7.99 -9.03
N LEU A 29 9.92 7.12 -8.21
CA LEU A 29 9.03 7.50 -7.11
C LEU A 29 9.77 8.09 -5.91
N THR A 30 11.02 7.67 -5.65
CA THR A 30 11.84 8.17 -4.52
C THR A 30 12.15 9.66 -4.63
N GLY A 31 12.01 10.28 -5.81
CA GLY A 31 12.17 11.73 -5.98
C GLY A 31 10.93 12.53 -5.58
N MET A 32 9.81 11.87 -5.27
CA MET A 32 8.55 12.53 -4.93
C MET A 32 8.42 12.73 -3.42
N PRO A 33 7.84 13.86 -2.98
CA PRO A 33 7.81 14.24 -1.57
C PRO A 33 6.92 13.34 -0.72
N ASP A 34 5.88 12.75 -1.31
CA ASP A 34 4.81 12.06 -0.58
C ASP A 34 4.33 10.79 -1.30
N LEU A 35 3.83 9.83 -0.51
CA LEU A 35 3.19 8.61 -1.02
C LEU A 35 2.01 8.91 -1.95
N ARG A 36 1.29 10.01 -1.71
CA ARG A 36 0.19 10.47 -2.57
C ARG A 36 0.67 10.71 -4.00
N SER A 37 1.72 11.51 -4.16
CA SER A 37 2.30 11.84 -5.47
C SER A 37 2.85 10.60 -6.15
N GLN A 38 3.44 9.69 -5.37
CA GLN A 38 3.94 8.42 -5.88
C GLN A 38 2.82 7.52 -6.40
N LEU A 39 1.72 7.40 -5.65
CA LEU A 39 0.54 6.64 -6.05
C LEU A 39 -0.13 7.28 -7.26
N ALA A 40 -0.34 8.59 -7.27
CA ALA A 40 -0.94 9.31 -8.40
C ALA A 40 -0.16 9.03 -9.69
N PHE A 41 1.15 9.29 -9.69
CA PHE A 41 2.00 9.07 -10.86
C PHE A 41 1.98 7.62 -11.36
N TYR A 42 2.02 6.65 -10.42
CA TYR A 42 1.97 5.23 -10.78
C TYR A 42 0.60 4.83 -11.35
N LEU A 43 -0.49 5.27 -10.72
CA LEU A 43 -1.85 4.95 -11.12
C LEU A 43 -2.20 5.59 -12.46
N GLU A 44 -1.84 6.84 -12.70
CA GLU A 44 -2.06 7.53 -13.98
C GLU A 44 -1.43 6.76 -15.14
N ARG A 45 -0.24 6.17 -14.93
CA ARG A 45 0.52 5.47 -15.96
C ARG A 45 0.13 4.01 -16.14
N HIS A 46 -0.20 3.31 -15.06
CA HIS A 46 -0.43 1.87 -15.10
C HIS A 46 -1.90 1.47 -14.97
N GLN A 47 -2.69 2.20 -14.18
CA GLN A 47 -4.08 1.85 -13.86
C GLN A 47 -4.99 3.11 -13.73
N PRO A 48 -5.16 3.90 -14.81
CA PRO A 48 -5.96 5.13 -14.76
C PRO A 48 -7.43 4.86 -14.45
N HIS A 49 -7.92 3.66 -14.78
CA HIS A 49 -9.28 3.22 -14.44
C HIS A 49 -9.53 3.16 -12.93
N LEU A 50 -8.48 2.95 -12.13
CA LEU A 50 -8.59 2.86 -10.67
C LEU A 50 -8.77 4.26 -10.05
N LEU A 51 -8.21 5.30 -10.67
CA LEU A 51 -8.42 6.71 -10.31
C LEU A 51 -9.86 7.19 -10.56
N ALA A 52 -10.60 6.52 -11.44
CA ALA A 52 -12.02 6.82 -11.66
C ALA A 52 -12.93 6.25 -10.56
N VAL A 53 -12.44 5.28 -9.79
CA VAL A 53 -13.22 4.54 -8.77
C VAL A 53 -12.77 4.91 -7.36
N TYR A 54 -11.47 5.10 -7.16
CA TYR A 54 -10.87 5.40 -5.87
C TYR A 54 -10.00 6.65 -5.97
N ASP A 55 -10.23 7.58 -5.05
CA ASP A 55 -9.38 8.75 -4.90
C ASP A 55 -8.00 8.35 -4.35
N VAL A 56 -6.95 9.07 -4.78
CA VAL A 56 -5.57 8.80 -4.36
C VAL A 56 -5.42 9.00 -2.85
N ASP A 57 -6.11 9.98 -2.26
CA ASP A 57 -6.07 10.22 -0.82
C ASP A 57 -6.70 9.05 -0.04
N PHE A 58 -7.76 8.43 -0.58
CA PHE A 58 -8.36 7.24 0.01
C PHE A 58 -7.40 6.05 -0.04
N LEU A 59 -6.77 5.79 -1.18
CA LEU A 59 -5.78 4.73 -1.34
C LEU A 59 -4.59 4.93 -0.40
N LYS A 60 -4.07 6.15 -0.31
CA LYS A 60 -3.01 6.51 0.64
C LYS A 60 -3.43 6.16 2.07
N GLY A 61 -4.64 6.55 2.49
CA GLY A 61 -5.14 6.29 3.83
C GLY A 61 -5.20 4.80 4.18
N ILE A 62 -5.72 3.95 3.28
CA ILE A 62 -5.79 2.50 3.52
C ILE A 62 -4.40 1.85 3.54
N ILE A 63 -3.46 2.33 2.72
CA ILE A 63 -2.07 1.83 2.69
C ILE A 63 -1.35 2.23 3.98
N GLU A 64 -1.47 3.48 4.42
CA GLU A 64 -0.89 3.96 5.68
C GLU A 64 -1.49 3.23 6.89
N ALA A 65 -2.80 3.05 6.92
CA ALA A 65 -3.46 2.25 7.95
C ALA A 65 -2.95 0.81 7.97
N ARG A 66 -2.71 0.22 6.79
CA ARG A 66 -2.19 -1.15 6.70
C ARG A 66 -0.74 -1.27 7.15
N LEU A 67 0.08 -0.27 6.87
CA LEU A 67 1.47 -0.18 7.31
C LEU A 67 1.57 0.08 8.83
N ALA A 68 0.65 0.87 9.38
CA ALA A 68 0.56 1.13 10.81
C ALA A 68 0.02 -0.07 11.60
N ALA A 69 -0.81 -0.92 10.96
CA ALA A 69 -1.33 -2.13 11.57
C ALA A 69 -0.23 -3.20 11.71
N PRO A 70 0.06 -3.69 12.94
CA PRO A 70 0.97 -4.81 13.11
C PRO A 70 0.44 -6.05 12.37
N VAL A 71 1.36 -6.78 11.73
CA VAL A 71 1.08 -7.98 10.92
C VAL A 71 0.27 -9.06 11.67
N ASP A 72 0.23 -8.99 13.00
CA ASP A 72 -0.47 -9.89 13.92
C ASP A 72 -2.01 -9.83 13.90
N ALA A 73 -2.63 -8.81 13.30
CA ALA A 73 -4.10 -8.75 13.24
C ALA A 73 -4.74 -9.89 12.40
N ARG A 74 -3.93 -10.67 11.65
CA ARG A 74 -4.39 -11.87 10.92
C ARG A 74 -4.42 -13.13 11.81
N ILE A 75 -3.81 -13.12 12.99
CA ILE A 75 -3.69 -14.27 13.92
C ILE A 75 -4.27 -13.85 15.29
N GLY A 76 -5.56 -13.53 15.35
CA GLY A 76 -6.23 -13.12 16.58
C GLY A 76 -7.65 -13.69 16.74
N LEU A 77 -7.99 -14.69 15.92
CA LEU A 77 -9.21 -15.51 16.07
C LEU A 77 -8.88 -16.90 16.64
N GLU A 78 -7.80 -17.01 17.42
CA GLU A 78 -7.63 -18.15 18.32
C GLU A 78 -8.59 -17.97 19.50
N ALA A 79 -9.68 -18.73 19.42
CA ALA A 79 -10.74 -18.81 20.41
C ALA A 79 -10.19 -18.93 21.83
N PRO A 80 -10.85 -18.34 22.85
CA PRO A 80 -10.47 -18.55 24.24
C PRO A 80 -10.61 -20.04 24.55
N ARG A 81 -9.48 -20.74 24.67
CA ARG A 81 -9.44 -22.08 25.26
C ARG A 81 -9.78 -21.91 26.73
N SER A 82 -11.05 -22.13 27.08
CA SER A 82 -11.44 -22.43 28.44
C SER A 82 -10.82 -23.76 28.84
N TYR A 83 -9.99 -23.75 29.89
CA TYR A 83 -9.82 -24.88 30.80
C TYR A 83 -9.46 -24.36 32.19
#